data_AF-N8RIV8-F1
#
_entry.id   AF-N8RIV8-F1
#
_cell.length_a   1.000
_cell.length_b   1.000
_cell.length_c   1.000
_cell.angle_alpha   90.00
_cell.angle_beta   90.00
_cell.angle_gamma   90.00
#
_symmetry.space_group_name_H-M   'P 1'
#
loop_
_entity.id
_entity.type
_entity.pdbx_description
1 polymer ?
#
loop_
_entity_poly.entity_id
_entity_poly.type
_entity_poly.pdbx_seq_one_letter_code
_entity_poly.pdbx_strand_id
1 'polypeptide(L)'
;MLKKSLLSACIAASVLLTACHDDDDQHSNTSPTPTTTYSNLAGTAAVGAAIKNASVTASCKDGTGFKNEVKTNEQGEWSGQVDSTKLPCALEVKASDTQTLHGYAAKAGNVNITPFTDLALALASSQTPSDWFKTYQPILETTLKTAVDNLTKQLRADGYVLPENFDLLTTKFAIDDAFDKALDAFAASLAANQATIKDYAALIEKVKAGDVAAVPDVVATTPTPTIETCASKKLPVGKLSDLTSYSGDYSDKGTVVLNLDAATGKVIAKGTTATIAEVCGANVQQNGTNYYVITDKGYVTLFKDNAGKYSAESADFTGFYGEKTTASPQLCESNGADDKLGFKNAPHDFCSFSKASSVAITSPDIYTFFNADKKENVKITVENTVVKTVQVENNQYAWACGVGTSPACNGVTVKDGQINSKPAKSFYFNNTVLKAVSGTTQDLTVKNNSLLMHLDNSQSTTPTPATSCANSTNQWGCITITGLASPLIFEHNSTVWATPRVGQFNASNQTVNVQFAHKANPPLEDGITITKANASATYISFVLGSITWYQCGTYASETSVCPGLSLDTANRTLTFKDVKLSQQADPTKILTANGILKF
;
A
#
# COMPACT_ATOMS: atom_id res chain seq x y z
N MET A 1 23.51 -9.59 57.32
CA MET A 1 24.79 -10.25 57.00
C MET A 1 25.67 -9.21 56.31
N LEU A 2 26.66 -8.64 57.00
CA LEU A 2 28.11 -8.79 56.72
C LEU A 2 28.45 -8.79 55.21
N LYS A 3 29.37 -8.02 54.64
CA LYS A 3 30.48 -7.17 55.14
C LYS A 3 31.12 -6.44 53.92
N LYS A 4 31.49 -5.15 54.11
CA LYS A 4 32.80 -4.48 53.82
C LYS A 4 33.38 -4.52 52.37
N SER A 5 34.04 -3.48 51.83
CA SER A 5 35.05 -2.60 52.43
C SER A 5 35.55 -1.43 51.52
N LEU A 6 35.75 -0.23 52.12
CA LEU A 6 36.92 0.71 52.09
C LEU A 6 37.36 1.38 50.76
N LEU A 7 37.96 2.59 50.64
CA LEU A 7 38.45 3.72 51.49
C LEU A 7 38.77 4.91 50.51
N SER A 8 38.38 6.17 50.74
CA SER A 8 39.13 7.26 51.43
C SER A 8 40.18 8.04 50.61
N ALA A 9 40.05 9.37 50.51
CA ALA A 9 40.88 10.35 51.24
C ALA A 9 40.67 11.81 50.77
N CYS A 10 40.61 12.72 51.76
CA CYS A 10 40.44 14.16 51.71
C CYS A 10 41.73 14.93 51.33
N ILE A 11 41.63 16.24 51.07
CA ILE A 11 42.17 17.36 51.91
C ILE A 11 42.05 18.70 51.16
N ALA A 12 41.49 19.70 51.85
CA ALA A 12 41.54 21.12 51.54
C ALA A 12 42.39 21.84 52.60
N ALA A 13 43.10 22.91 52.24
CA ALA A 13 43.55 23.93 53.19
C ALA A 13 43.92 25.25 52.48
N SER A 14 43.47 26.33 53.12
CA SER A 14 43.43 27.74 52.73
C SER A 14 44.64 28.54 53.24
N VAL A 15 44.90 29.74 52.69
CA VAL A 15 45.67 30.80 53.37
C VAL A 15 45.02 32.18 53.11
N LEU A 16 44.84 32.95 54.18
CA LEU A 16 44.39 34.35 54.27
C LEU A 16 45.60 35.28 54.39
N LEU A 17 45.52 36.51 53.85
CA LEU A 17 46.19 37.70 54.40
C LEU A 17 45.40 38.98 54.08
N THR A 18 45.34 39.88 55.08
CA THR A 18 44.75 41.23 55.07
C THR A 18 45.82 42.25 55.48
N ALA A 19 45.83 43.47 54.92
CA ALA A 19 46.26 44.71 55.60
C ALA A 19 45.87 46.01 54.83
N CYS A 20 45.38 46.99 55.61
CA CYS A 20 45.42 48.49 55.63
C CYS A 20 45.50 49.33 54.32
N HIS A 21 44.66 50.35 54.06
CA HIS A 21 44.51 51.72 54.63
C HIS A 21 45.66 52.71 54.32
N ASP A 22 45.41 53.73 53.48
CA ASP A 22 45.88 55.14 53.63
C ASP A 22 45.17 56.10 52.63
N ASP A 23 45.03 57.38 53.02
CA ASP A 23 44.26 58.48 52.38
C ASP A 23 45.12 59.45 51.50
N ASP A 24 44.42 60.23 50.66
CA ASP A 24 44.75 61.49 49.95
C ASP A 24 45.94 61.60 48.96
N ASP A 25 45.65 61.78 47.67
CA ASP A 25 45.87 63.06 46.95
C ASP A 25 45.51 62.96 45.45
N GLN A 26 45.02 64.07 44.91
CA GLN A 26 44.51 64.21 43.55
C GLN A 26 45.53 63.88 42.44
N HIS A 27 45.06 63.16 41.40
CA HIS A 27 45.19 63.61 40.02
C HIS A 27 44.17 62.90 39.13
N SER A 28 43.19 63.66 38.65
CA SER A 28 42.26 63.25 37.61
C SER A 28 43.02 62.92 36.32
N ASN A 29 43.09 61.63 36.01
CA ASN A 29 43.47 61.17 34.67
C ASN A 29 42.61 59.96 34.28
N THR A 30 41.30 60.20 34.16
CA THR A 30 40.42 59.30 33.41
C THR A 30 40.77 59.40 31.94
N SER A 31 41.72 58.57 31.52
CA SER A 31 41.80 58.14 30.12
C SER A 31 40.47 57.48 29.78
N PRO A 32 39.75 57.90 28.71
CA PRO A 32 38.48 57.29 28.37
C PRO A 32 38.73 55.82 28.01
N THR A 33 38.20 54.90 28.82
CA THR A 33 38.14 53.48 28.46
C THR A 33 37.45 53.40 27.09
N PRO A 34 38.11 52.88 26.04
CA PRO A 34 37.50 52.80 24.71
C PRO A 34 36.22 51.97 24.83
N THR A 35 35.09 52.62 24.57
CA THR A 35 33.78 51.98 24.66
C THR A 35 33.57 51.21 23.36
N THR A 36 33.72 49.89 23.40
CA THR A 36 33.47 49.02 22.23
C THR A 36 32.02 49.15 21.79
N THR A 37 31.80 49.55 20.53
CA THR A 37 30.46 49.66 19.94
C THR A 37 30.10 48.35 19.26
N TYR A 38 28.90 47.84 19.51
CA TYR A 38 28.47 46.53 18.99
C TYR A 38 27.43 46.68 17.87
N SER A 39 27.60 45.89 16.82
CA SER A 39 26.70 45.78 15.68
C SER A 39 25.88 44.49 15.75
N ASN A 40 24.60 44.56 15.40
CA ASN A 40 23.74 43.38 15.35
C ASN A 40 23.87 42.66 14.00
N LEU A 41 24.09 41.35 14.07
CA LEU A 41 23.98 40.40 12.98
C LEU A 41 22.81 39.47 13.28
N ALA A 42 22.01 39.15 12.28
CA ALA A 42 20.92 38.18 12.40
C ALA A 42 20.77 37.41 11.10
N GLY A 43 20.01 36.33 11.09
CA GLY A 43 19.66 35.63 9.85
C GLY A 43 19.07 34.27 10.08
N THR A 44 18.98 33.50 9.00
CA THR A 44 18.38 32.16 9.00
C THR A 44 19.41 31.14 8.50
N ALA A 45 19.53 30.03 9.23
CA ALA A 45 20.37 28.90 8.87
C ALA A 45 19.50 27.68 8.51
N ALA A 46 19.60 27.22 7.26
CA ALA A 46 18.75 26.15 6.73
C ALA A 46 19.43 25.39 5.59
N VAL A 47 19.06 24.11 5.44
CA VAL A 47 19.39 23.23 4.29
C VAL A 47 18.15 22.85 3.49
N GLY A 48 17.10 23.68 3.56
CA GLY A 48 15.71 23.31 3.26
C GLY A 48 14.94 23.12 4.57
N ALA A 49 15.39 22.17 5.40
CA ALA A 49 14.98 22.16 6.81
C ALA A 49 15.75 23.21 7.62
N ALA A 50 15.07 23.83 8.60
CA ALA A 50 15.70 24.68 9.62
C ALA A 50 16.81 23.94 10.37
N ILE A 51 17.98 24.56 10.52
CA ILE A 51 19.04 24.06 11.39
C ILE A 51 18.73 24.53 12.82
N LYS A 52 18.27 23.62 13.68
CA LYS A 52 17.73 23.96 15.00
C LYS A 52 18.76 23.81 16.11
N ASN A 53 18.74 24.75 17.07
CA ASN A 53 19.56 24.70 18.29
C ASN A 53 21.07 24.49 18.02
N ALA A 54 21.55 25.00 16.89
CA ALA A 54 22.95 24.90 16.50
C ALA A 54 23.69 26.18 16.90
N SER A 55 24.91 26.03 17.41
CA SER A 55 25.77 27.16 17.73
C SER A 55 26.23 27.86 16.44
N VAL A 56 26.08 29.19 16.42
CA VAL A 56 26.61 30.06 15.37
C VAL A 56 27.88 30.69 15.89
N THR A 57 28.99 30.49 15.18
CA THR A 57 30.28 31.12 15.52
C THR A 57 30.60 32.21 14.53
N ALA A 58 31.31 33.24 14.99
CA ALA A 58 31.80 34.33 14.16
C ALA A 58 33.32 34.43 14.31
N SER A 59 34.00 34.62 13.19
CA SER A 59 35.40 35.01 13.10
C SER A 59 35.45 36.34 12.36
N CYS A 60 35.72 37.43 13.07
CA CYS A 60 35.79 38.79 12.54
C CYS A 60 37.26 39.25 12.40
N LYS A 61 37.48 40.52 12.04
CA LYS A 61 38.82 41.08 11.89
C LYS A 61 39.59 40.89 13.20
N ASP A 62 40.77 40.27 13.11
CA ASP A 62 41.64 39.89 14.23
C ASP A 62 41.15 38.67 15.06
N GLY A 63 40.20 37.89 14.56
CA GLY A 63 39.72 36.64 15.17
C GLY A 63 38.71 36.82 16.30
N THR A 64 38.18 38.04 16.51
CA THR A 64 37.13 38.28 17.50
C THR A 64 35.80 37.67 17.05
N GLY A 65 35.00 37.15 18.00
CA GLY A 65 33.69 36.55 17.70
C GLY A 65 32.51 37.34 18.27
N PHE A 66 31.39 36.64 18.48
CA PHE A 66 30.21 37.21 19.11
C PHE A 66 30.45 37.60 20.57
N LYS A 67 29.76 38.65 21.02
CA LYS A 67 29.75 39.11 22.41
C LYS A 67 29.22 38.05 23.38
N ASN A 68 28.18 37.33 22.97
CA ASN A 68 27.51 36.28 23.72
C ASN A 68 27.41 35.02 22.85
N GLU A 69 27.15 33.87 23.47
CA GLU A 69 26.80 32.65 22.72
C GLU A 69 25.55 32.89 21.85
N VAL A 70 25.62 32.44 20.60
CA VAL A 70 24.52 32.56 19.63
C VAL A 70 24.11 31.17 19.19
N LYS A 71 22.79 30.91 19.20
CA LYS A 71 22.20 29.68 18.67
C LYS A 71 21.05 29.99 17.75
N THR A 72 20.78 29.07 16.83
CA THR A 72 19.57 29.08 16.02
C THR A 72 18.35 28.62 16.84
N ASN A 73 17.19 29.20 16.57
CA ASN A 73 15.91 28.79 17.16
C ASN A 73 15.25 27.63 16.38
N GLU A 74 14.01 27.29 16.71
CA GLU A 74 13.23 26.23 16.04
C GLU A 74 12.96 26.50 14.56
N GLN A 75 13.06 27.76 14.12
CA GLN A 75 12.89 28.23 12.76
C GLN A 75 14.24 28.45 12.05
N GLY A 76 15.36 28.08 12.68
CA GLY A 76 16.70 28.30 12.14
C GLY A 76 17.18 29.75 12.24
N GLU A 77 16.38 30.65 12.84
CA GLU A 77 16.72 32.06 12.98
C GLU A 77 17.73 32.25 14.12
N TRP A 78 18.66 33.18 13.95
CA TRP A 78 19.68 33.52 14.93
C TRP A 78 19.91 35.04 14.99
N SER A 79 20.41 35.53 16.12
CA SER A 79 20.82 36.93 16.29
C SER A 79 21.98 37.04 17.28
N GLY A 80 22.97 37.87 16.96
CA GLY A 80 24.17 38.06 17.74
C GLY A 80 24.76 39.45 17.57
N GLN A 81 25.67 39.82 18.48
CA GLN A 81 26.36 41.11 18.44
C GLN A 81 27.86 40.91 18.28
N VAL A 82 28.49 41.66 17.38
CA VAL A 82 29.94 41.69 17.15
C VAL A 82 30.48 43.12 17.34
N ASP A 83 31.77 43.28 17.60
CA ASP A 83 32.40 44.61 17.59
C ASP A 83 32.27 45.23 16.20
N SER A 84 31.64 46.41 16.13
CA SER A 84 31.33 47.10 14.88
C SER A 84 32.58 47.47 14.09
N THR A 85 33.71 47.66 14.78
CA THR A 85 35.00 48.00 14.16
C THR A 85 35.72 46.78 13.58
N LYS A 86 35.21 45.57 13.84
CA LYS A 86 35.81 44.30 13.42
C LYS A 86 35.10 43.63 12.25
N LEU A 87 34.04 44.22 11.71
CA LEU A 87 33.46 43.77 10.43
C LEU A 87 34.51 43.88 9.30
N PRO A 88 34.53 42.97 8.32
CA PRO A 88 33.56 41.90 8.07
C PRO A 88 33.78 40.65 8.94
N CYS A 89 32.78 39.79 9.06
CA CYS A 89 32.91 38.52 9.79
C CYS A 89 32.56 37.33 8.91
N ALA A 90 33.35 36.26 8.99
CA ALA A 90 32.96 34.93 8.53
C ALA A 90 32.13 34.26 9.63
N LEU A 91 31.08 33.55 9.24
CA LEU A 91 30.19 32.84 10.15
C LEU A 91 30.21 31.35 9.84
N GLU A 92 30.03 30.51 10.86
CA GLU A 92 29.99 29.06 10.72
C GLU A 92 28.86 28.47 11.58
N VAL A 93 28.12 27.51 11.01
CA VAL A 93 27.11 26.70 11.70
C VAL A 93 27.28 25.24 11.30
N LYS A 94 27.32 24.35 12.31
CA LYS A 94 27.30 22.91 12.08
C LYS A 94 25.87 22.44 11.80
N ALA A 95 25.57 22.08 10.56
CA ALA A 95 24.25 21.58 10.14
C ALA A 95 24.05 20.11 10.51
N SER A 96 25.11 19.30 10.43
CA SER A 96 25.13 17.88 10.83
C SER A 96 26.56 17.46 11.19
N ASP A 97 26.78 16.19 11.56
CA ASP A 97 28.13 15.67 11.81
C ASP A 97 29.05 15.69 10.60
N THR A 98 28.49 15.77 9.39
CA THR A 98 29.23 15.72 8.13
C THR A 98 29.11 17.00 7.31
N GLN A 99 28.34 17.99 7.78
CA GLN A 99 28.10 19.23 7.04
C GLN A 99 28.17 20.45 7.96
N THR A 100 29.03 21.38 7.58
CA THR A 100 29.19 22.70 8.19
C THR A 100 28.96 23.74 7.11
N LEU A 101 28.14 24.74 7.40
CA LEU A 101 27.76 25.80 6.48
C LEU A 101 28.29 27.14 6.97
N HIS A 102 28.49 28.06 6.03
CA HIS A 102 29.12 29.34 6.29
C HIS A 102 28.34 30.51 5.71
N GLY A 103 28.50 31.66 6.36
CA GLY A 103 27.96 32.94 5.91
C GLY A 103 29.03 34.03 5.97
N TYR A 104 28.75 35.18 5.37
CA TYR A 104 29.66 36.32 5.38
C TYR A 104 28.95 37.63 5.65
N ALA A 105 29.31 38.24 6.77
CA ALA A 105 28.79 39.51 7.25
C ALA A 105 29.71 40.64 6.81
N ALA A 106 29.52 41.17 5.59
CA ALA A 106 30.29 42.33 5.12
C ALA A 106 30.03 43.61 5.96
N LYS A 107 28.82 43.73 6.49
CA LYS A 107 28.34 44.83 7.34
C LYS A 107 27.29 44.31 8.32
N ALA A 108 26.86 45.16 9.25
CA ALA A 108 25.74 44.85 10.14
C ALA A 108 24.45 44.58 9.34
N GLY A 109 23.62 43.64 9.81
CA GLY A 109 22.37 43.30 9.15
C GLY A 109 22.08 41.79 9.08
N ASN A 110 21.33 41.40 8.05
CA ASN A 110 20.92 40.02 7.85
C ASN A 110 22.00 39.22 7.08
N VAL A 111 22.29 38.00 7.53
CA VAL A 111 23.28 37.08 6.95
C VAL A 111 22.72 35.67 6.99
N ASN A 112 22.44 35.11 5.82
CA ASN A 112 21.95 33.75 5.69
C ASN A 112 23.12 32.75 5.78
N ILE A 113 22.84 31.54 6.26
CA ILE A 113 23.80 30.44 6.36
C ILE A 113 23.16 29.20 5.74
N THR A 114 23.37 28.99 4.45
CA THR A 114 22.70 27.95 3.64
C THR A 114 23.70 27.29 2.69
N PRO A 115 23.35 26.16 2.05
CA PRO A 115 24.17 25.59 0.99
C PRO A 115 24.50 26.58 -0.14
N PHE A 116 23.59 27.50 -0.48
CA PHE A 116 23.84 28.51 -1.50
C PHE A 116 24.83 29.58 -1.05
N THR A 117 24.87 29.95 0.23
CA THR A 117 25.89 30.87 0.73
C THR A 117 27.27 30.22 0.73
N ASP A 118 27.36 28.94 1.10
CA ASP A 118 28.59 28.15 0.98
C ASP A 118 29.12 28.08 -0.46
N LEU A 119 28.26 27.77 -1.43
CA LEU A 119 28.65 27.69 -2.85
C LEU A 119 29.14 29.07 -3.35
N ALA A 120 28.48 30.15 -2.96
CA ALA A 120 28.91 31.51 -3.30
C ALA A 120 30.27 31.84 -2.68
N LEU A 121 30.51 31.44 -1.43
CA LEU A 121 31.78 31.65 -0.74
C LEU A 121 32.90 30.79 -1.34
N ALA A 122 32.61 29.53 -1.70
CA ALA A 122 33.55 28.66 -2.37
C ALA A 122 33.99 29.25 -3.72
N LEU A 123 33.04 29.73 -4.51
CA LEU A 123 33.29 30.38 -5.79
C LEU A 123 34.08 31.69 -5.64
N ALA A 124 33.73 32.53 -4.65
CA ALA A 124 34.37 33.82 -4.43
C ALA A 124 35.78 33.73 -3.84
N SER A 125 36.03 32.73 -2.98
CA SER A 125 37.32 32.54 -2.30
C SER A 125 38.26 31.57 -3.02
N SER A 126 37.74 30.80 -3.98
CA SER A 126 38.43 29.68 -4.63
C SER A 126 38.99 28.65 -3.62
N GLN A 127 38.34 28.52 -2.47
CA GLN A 127 38.68 27.62 -1.38
C GLN A 127 37.45 26.83 -0.94
N THR A 128 37.64 25.77 -0.14
CA THR A 128 36.51 25.20 0.59
C THR A 128 36.05 26.22 1.64
N PRO A 129 34.75 26.39 1.91
CA PRO A 129 34.28 27.34 2.91
C PRO A 129 34.90 27.12 4.31
N SER A 130 35.14 25.87 4.71
CA SER A 130 35.81 25.57 5.99
C SER A 130 37.28 25.99 6.02
N ASP A 131 38.04 25.84 4.94
CA ASP A 131 39.43 26.30 4.90
C ASP A 131 39.52 27.82 4.81
N TRP A 132 38.59 28.44 4.07
CA TRP A 132 38.41 29.88 4.02
C TRP A 132 38.09 30.46 5.41
N PHE A 133 37.18 29.83 6.17
CA PHE A 133 36.83 30.25 7.51
C PHE A 133 38.03 30.20 8.47
N LYS A 134 38.81 29.10 8.45
CA LYS A 134 40.01 28.94 9.29
C LYS A 134 41.10 29.97 8.98
N THR A 135 41.27 30.33 7.71
CA THR A 135 42.29 31.28 7.27
C THR A 135 41.86 32.74 7.39
N TYR A 136 40.57 32.97 7.69
CA TYR A 136 39.91 34.28 7.80
C TYR A 136 40.41 35.27 6.75
N GLN A 137 40.04 35.03 5.49
CA GLN A 137 40.37 35.93 4.38
C GLN A 137 39.17 36.79 4.00
N PRO A 138 39.16 38.11 4.25
CA PRO A 138 38.10 38.99 3.80
C PRO A 138 37.92 38.90 2.28
N ILE A 139 36.69 38.68 1.84
CA ILE A 139 36.33 38.65 0.43
C ILE A 139 35.94 40.06 -0.01
N LEU A 140 36.52 40.51 -1.13
CA LEU A 140 36.19 41.81 -1.72
C LEU A 140 34.74 41.80 -2.21
N GLU A 141 34.01 42.89 -1.95
CA GLU A 141 32.58 43.00 -2.28
C GLU A 141 32.28 42.74 -3.77
N THR A 142 33.13 43.21 -4.68
CA THR A 142 32.96 42.98 -6.13
C THR A 142 33.14 41.52 -6.53
N THR A 143 34.09 40.81 -5.89
CA THR A 143 34.33 39.38 -6.11
C THR A 143 33.16 38.56 -5.58
N LEU A 144 32.69 38.88 -4.37
CA LEU A 144 31.54 38.24 -3.76
C LEU A 144 30.28 38.45 -4.60
N LYS A 145 30.01 39.69 -5.03
CA LYS A 145 28.87 40.01 -5.88
C LYS A 145 28.92 39.24 -7.21
N THR A 146 30.09 39.15 -7.84
CA THR A 146 30.24 38.39 -9.09
C THR A 146 29.94 36.90 -8.90
N ALA A 147 30.43 36.31 -7.80
CA ALA A 147 30.15 34.91 -7.47
C ALA A 147 28.66 34.67 -7.23
N VAL A 148 27.99 35.55 -6.46
CA VAL A 148 26.55 35.46 -6.19
C VAL A 148 25.73 35.61 -7.47
N ASP A 149 26.06 36.59 -8.32
CA ASP A 149 25.36 36.82 -9.58
C ASP A 149 25.53 35.61 -10.53
N ASN A 150 26.72 35.01 -10.58
CA ASN A 150 26.98 33.81 -11.40
C ASN A 150 26.23 32.59 -10.88
N LEU A 151 26.28 32.33 -9.57
CA LEU A 151 25.55 31.22 -8.96
C LEU A 151 24.04 31.39 -9.13
N THR A 152 23.52 32.60 -8.94
CA THR A 152 22.09 32.89 -9.10
C THR A 152 21.61 32.68 -10.54
N LYS A 153 22.43 33.07 -11.54
CA LYS A 153 22.13 32.79 -12.95
C LYS A 153 22.11 31.29 -13.24
N GLN A 154 23.09 30.56 -12.71
CA GLN A 154 23.19 29.12 -12.88
C GLN A 154 21.99 28.41 -12.25
N LEU A 155 21.67 28.70 -10.98
CA LEU A 155 20.50 28.15 -10.28
C LEU A 155 19.20 28.36 -11.09
N ARG A 156 19.00 29.55 -11.67
CA ARG A 156 17.81 29.79 -12.51
C ARG A 156 17.84 28.99 -13.81
N ALA A 157 19.01 28.83 -14.43
CA ALA A 157 19.17 28.00 -15.63
C ALA A 157 18.87 26.53 -15.35
N ASP A 158 19.23 26.06 -14.14
CA ASP A 158 19.04 24.70 -13.65
C ASP A 158 17.61 24.45 -13.13
N GLY A 159 16.72 25.43 -13.24
CA GLY A 159 15.29 25.30 -12.91
C GLY A 159 14.90 25.66 -11.48
N TYR A 160 15.83 26.16 -10.66
CA TYR A 160 15.51 26.63 -9.31
C TYR A 160 14.68 27.91 -9.35
N VAL A 161 13.55 27.91 -8.62
CA VAL A 161 12.66 29.08 -8.51
C VAL A 161 13.13 29.95 -7.35
N LEU A 162 13.85 31.03 -7.66
CA LEU A 162 14.30 32.01 -6.67
C LEU A 162 13.42 33.27 -6.70
N PRO A 163 13.14 33.92 -5.56
CA PRO A 163 12.38 35.17 -5.54
C PRO A 163 13.04 36.26 -6.39
N GLU A 164 12.23 37.17 -6.92
CA GLU A 164 12.75 38.32 -7.67
C GLU A 164 13.62 39.22 -6.78
N ASN A 165 14.73 39.71 -7.32
CA ASN A 165 15.68 40.60 -6.63
C ASN A 165 16.21 40.06 -5.29
N PHE A 166 16.28 38.74 -5.13
CA PHE A 166 16.77 38.09 -3.92
C PHE A 166 18.29 37.97 -3.91
N ASP A 167 18.95 38.54 -2.90
CA ASP A 167 20.36 38.29 -2.58
C ASP A 167 20.47 37.07 -1.65
N LEU A 168 21.11 36.02 -2.15
CA LEU A 168 21.33 34.73 -1.47
C LEU A 168 21.95 34.89 -0.08
N LEU A 169 22.83 35.89 0.12
CA LEU A 169 23.59 36.08 1.35
C LEU A 169 22.86 36.91 2.37
N THR A 170 22.08 37.91 1.96
CA THR A 170 21.63 38.97 2.87
C THR A 170 20.12 39.18 2.89
N THR A 171 19.37 38.69 1.91
CA THR A 171 17.90 38.87 1.91
C THR A 171 17.26 37.95 2.94
N LYS A 172 16.39 38.51 3.77
CA LYS A 172 15.66 37.73 4.78
C LYS A 172 14.76 36.69 4.11
N PHE A 173 14.72 35.49 4.67
CA PHE A 173 13.80 34.44 4.28
C PHE A 173 13.29 33.70 5.52
N ALA A 174 12.15 33.04 5.37
CA ALA A 174 11.55 32.18 6.37
C ALA A 174 11.44 30.74 5.85
N ILE A 175 11.41 29.78 6.77
CA ILE A 175 11.12 28.37 6.45
C ILE A 175 9.78 28.29 5.71
N ASP A 176 9.70 27.40 4.72
CA ASP A 176 8.58 27.18 3.79
C ASP A 176 8.32 28.31 2.77
N ASP A 177 9.12 29.38 2.75
CA ASP A 177 9.00 30.41 1.72
C ASP A 177 9.59 29.98 0.36
N ALA A 178 9.52 30.85 -0.63
CA ALA A 178 9.97 30.52 -1.98
C ALA A 178 11.49 30.26 -2.07
N PHE A 179 12.31 30.90 -1.24
CA PHE A 179 13.75 30.65 -1.19
C PHE A 179 14.05 29.33 -0.48
N ASP A 180 13.37 29.06 0.64
CA ASP A 180 13.52 27.81 1.37
C ASP A 180 13.13 26.59 0.53
N LYS A 181 12.05 26.69 -0.24
CA LYS A 181 11.66 25.66 -1.23
C LYS A 181 12.72 25.42 -2.31
N ALA A 182 13.51 26.43 -2.66
CA ALA A 182 14.65 26.23 -3.56
C ALA A 182 15.79 25.47 -2.87
N LEU A 183 15.99 25.65 -1.56
CA LEU A 183 16.92 24.84 -0.77
C LEU A 183 16.45 23.39 -0.64
N ASP A 184 15.14 23.16 -0.45
CA ASP A 184 14.55 21.81 -0.45
C ASP A 184 14.76 21.11 -1.81
N ALA A 185 14.46 21.82 -2.89
CA ALA A 185 14.69 21.31 -4.24
C ALA A 185 16.17 20.99 -4.46
N PHE A 186 17.08 21.79 -3.89
CA PHE A 186 18.52 21.58 -4.01
C PHE A 186 18.97 20.33 -3.25
N ALA A 187 18.53 20.17 -2.01
CA ALA A 187 18.79 18.97 -1.22
C ALA A 187 18.27 17.70 -1.93
N ALA A 188 17.06 17.75 -2.48
CA ALA A 188 16.47 16.65 -3.24
C ALA A 188 17.27 16.34 -4.52
N SER A 189 17.68 17.38 -5.25
CA SER A 189 18.44 17.23 -6.50
C SER A 189 19.83 16.66 -6.24
N LEU A 190 20.51 17.10 -5.18
CA LEU A 190 21.80 16.54 -4.79
C LEU A 190 21.67 15.06 -4.40
N ALA A 191 20.62 14.69 -3.66
CA ALA A 191 20.37 13.30 -3.29
C ALA A 191 20.09 12.39 -4.50
N ALA A 192 19.38 12.90 -5.51
CA ALA A 192 19.04 12.17 -6.72
C ALA A 192 20.21 12.05 -7.73
N ASN A 193 21.18 12.97 -7.69
CA ASN A 193 22.29 13.05 -8.66
C ASN A 193 23.61 12.44 -8.16
N GLN A 194 23.57 11.53 -7.17
CA GLN A 194 24.78 10.92 -6.57
C GLN A 194 25.67 10.16 -7.56
N ALA A 195 25.15 9.76 -8.72
CA ALA A 195 25.93 9.13 -9.79
C ALA A 195 26.92 10.10 -10.46
N THR A 196 26.57 11.39 -10.53
CA THR A 196 27.39 12.44 -11.18
C THR A 196 28.17 13.23 -10.15
N ILE A 197 27.54 13.51 -9.00
CA ILE A 197 28.11 14.30 -7.91
C ILE A 197 27.86 13.53 -6.63
N LYS A 198 28.91 12.85 -6.17
CA LYS A 198 28.83 11.88 -5.07
C LYS A 198 28.13 12.43 -3.83
N ASP A 199 28.52 13.64 -3.41
CA ASP A 199 28.03 14.29 -2.21
C ASP A 199 28.26 15.82 -2.27
N TYR A 200 27.80 16.52 -1.24
CA TYR A 200 27.95 17.97 -1.11
C TYR A 200 29.42 18.42 -1.10
N ALA A 201 30.32 17.63 -0.49
CA ALA A 201 31.75 17.97 -0.46
C ALA A 201 32.36 17.91 -1.86
N ALA A 202 32.00 16.89 -2.66
CA ALA A 202 32.42 16.79 -4.06
C ALA A 202 31.89 17.95 -4.92
N LEU A 203 30.68 18.45 -4.64
CA LEU A 203 30.15 19.64 -5.31
C LEU A 203 30.98 20.88 -4.98
N ILE A 204 31.30 21.10 -3.70
CA ILE A 204 32.12 22.24 -3.25
C ILE A 204 33.49 22.22 -3.95
N GLU A 205 34.11 21.06 -4.11
CA GLU A 205 35.39 20.92 -4.83
C GLU A 205 35.32 21.37 -6.29
N LYS A 206 34.20 21.11 -6.97
CA LYS A 206 33.97 21.57 -8.34
C LYS A 206 33.70 23.07 -8.40
N VAL A 207 32.81 23.57 -7.55
CA VAL A 207 32.39 24.97 -7.55
C VAL A 207 33.54 25.90 -7.14
N LYS A 208 34.39 25.51 -6.18
CA LYS A 208 35.59 26.31 -5.83
C LYS A 208 36.59 26.42 -6.99
N ALA A 209 36.59 25.46 -7.91
CA ALA A 209 37.41 25.49 -9.13
C ALA A 209 36.76 26.32 -10.26
N GLY A 210 35.60 26.95 -10.01
CA GLY A 210 34.86 27.76 -10.97
C GLY A 210 33.85 26.99 -11.82
N ASP A 211 33.69 25.68 -11.61
CA ASP A 211 32.72 24.83 -12.31
C ASP A 211 31.32 25.00 -11.69
N VAL A 212 30.69 26.16 -11.91
CA VAL A 212 29.33 26.44 -11.43
C VAL A 212 28.29 25.56 -12.12
N ALA A 213 28.53 25.10 -13.35
CA ALA A 213 27.68 24.16 -14.06
C ALA A 213 27.65 22.75 -13.43
N ALA A 214 28.48 22.51 -12.41
CA ALA A 214 28.35 21.34 -11.56
C ALA A 214 27.17 21.40 -10.60
N VAL A 215 26.49 22.53 -10.42
CA VAL A 215 25.25 22.53 -9.63
C VAL A 215 24.23 21.59 -10.31
N PRO A 216 23.62 20.65 -9.58
CA PRO A 216 22.68 19.71 -10.19
C PRO A 216 21.42 20.44 -10.65
N ASP A 217 20.90 20.05 -11.82
CA ASP A 217 19.59 20.48 -12.28
C ASP A 217 18.50 20.14 -11.25
N VAL A 218 17.47 20.98 -11.14
CA VAL A 218 16.27 20.66 -10.39
C VAL A 218 15.69 19.37 -10.93
N VAL A 219 15.74 18.33 -10.10
CA VAL A 219 15.00 17.11 -10.39
C VAL A 219 13.53 17.48 -10.30
N ALA A 220 12.77 17.17 -11.36
CA ALA A 220 11.32 17.29 -11.34
C ALA A 220 10.80 16.43 -10.19
N THR A 221 10.55 17.07 -9.06
CA THR A 221 9.92 16.42 -7.94
C THR A 221 8.49 16.17 -8.39
N THR A 222 8.13 14.91 -8.67
CA THR A 222 6.82 14.48 -8.18
C THR A 222 6.85 14.84 -6.71
N PRO A 223 6.03 15.82 -6.25
CA PRO A 223 6.20 16.40 -4.95
C PRO A 223 6.18 15.27 -3.93
N THR A 224 7.27 15.14 -3.17
CA THR A 224 7.21 14.38 -1.92
C THR A 224 6.10 15.06 -1.13
N PRO A 225 5.00 14.36 -0.78
CA PRO A 225 3.91 15.01 -0.07
C PRO A 225 4.50 15.58 1.21
N THR A 226 4.33 16.89 1.44
CA THR A 226 4.35 17.42 2.79
C THR A 226 3.32 16.59 3.55
N ILE A 227 3.79 15.65 4.39
CA ILE A 227 2.91 14.84 5.21
C ILE A 227 2.37 15.81 6.26
N GLU A 228 1.22 16.42 5.97
CA GLU A 228 0.48 17.13 7.00
C GLU A 228 0.27 16.16 8.16
N THR A 229 0.43 16.65 9.39
CA THR A 229 0.11 15.90 10.62
C THR A 229 -0.74 16.78 11.54
N CYS A 230 -1.46 16.18 12.49
CA CYS A 230 -2.20 16.96 13.48
C CYS A 230 -1.28 17.91 14.26
N ALA A 231 -0.05 17.46 14.54
CA ALA A 231 0.98 18.28 15.17
C ALA A 231 1.34 19.52 14.33
N SER A 232 1.55 19.35 13.02
CA SER A 232 1.83 20.48 12.10
C SER A 232 0.70 21.52 12.08
N LYS A 233 -0.55 21.09 12.30
CA LYS A 233 -1.74 21.95 12.37
C LYS A 233 -2.05 22.46 13.78
N LYS A 234 -1.26 22.07 14.79
CA LYS A 234 -1.50 22.36 16.22
C LYS A 234 -2.88 21.89 16.69
N LEU A 235 -3.33 20.75 16.19
CA LEU A 235 -4.60 20.13 16.53
C LEU A 235 -4.39 18.86 17.36
N PRO A 236 -5.32 18.51 18.27
CA PRO A 236 -5.25 17.26 19.00
C PRO A 236 -5.42 16.06 18.05
N VAL A 237 -4.75 14.95 18.37
CA VAL A 237 -4.93 13.68 17.63
C VAL A 237 -6.20 12.99 18.16
N GLY A 238 -7.16 12.77 17.27
CA GLY A 238 -8.38 12.01 17.50
C GLY A 238 -8.26 10.55 17.06
N LYS A 239 -9.36 9.79 17.18
CA LYS A 239 -9.44 8.39 16.76
C LYS A 239 -10.34 8.24 15.55
N LEU A 240 -10.07 7.22 14.74
CA LEU A 240 -10.91 6.89 13.59
C LEU A 240 -12.37 6.60 13.99
N SER A 241 -12.59 5.99 15.17
CA SER A 241 -13.92 5.76 15.74
C SER A 241 -14.73 7.04 15.97
N ASP A 242 -14.06 8.19 16.13
CA ASP A 242 -14.73 9.47 16.36
C ASP A 242 -15.44 9.97 15.09
N LEU A 243 -15.01 9.46 13.93
CA LEU A 243 -15.60 9.77 12.64
C LEU A 243 -16.80 8.89 12.29
N THR A 244 -17.18 7.93 13.13
CA THR A 244 -18.28 6.98 12.82
C THR A 244 -19.59 7.70 12.48
N SER A 245 -19.91 8.78 13.19
CA SER A 245 -21.11 9.58 12.92
C SER A 245 -21.00 10.44 11.64
N TYR A 246 -19.79 10.62 11.12
CA TYR A 246 -19.50 11.38 9.90
C TYR A 246 -19.48 10.48 8.65
N SER A 247 -19.36 9.16 8.76
CA SER A 247 -19.34 8.23 7.62
C SER A 247 -20.56 8.37 6.70
N GLY A 248 -20.36 8.20 5.39
CA GLY A 248 -21.40 8.25 4.36
C GLY A 248 -21.07 9.20 3.21
N ASP A 249 -22.05 9.40 2.32
CA ASP A 249 -21.94 10.27 1.15
C ASP A 249 -22.28 11.73 1.46
N TYR A 250 -21.45 12.63 0.95
CA TYR A 250 -21.65 14.07 0.94
C TYR A 250 -21.84 14.51 -0.50
N SER A 251 -22.91 15.27 -0.75
CA SER A 251 -23.28 15.73 -2.08
C SER A 251 -23.27 17.25 -2.19
N ASP A 252 -22.88 17.73 -3.36
CA ASP A 252 -23.10 19.10 -3.81
C ASP A 252 -24.12 19.08 -4.94
N LYS A 253 -25.24 19.79 -4.78
CA LYS A 253 -26.32 19.86 -5.78
C LYS A 253 -26.74 18.49 -6.34
N GLY A 254 -26.81 17.48 -5.47
CA GLY A 254 -27.21 16.11 -5.82
C GLY A 254 -26.12 15.22 -6.42
N THR A 255 -24.88 15.71 -6.56
CA THR A 255 -23.73 14.92 -7.00
C THR A 255 -22.86 14.56 -5.80
N VAL A 256 -22.54 13.28 -5.60
CA VAL A 256 -21.63 12.84 -4.54
C VAL A 256 -20.23 13.40 -4.82
N VAL A 257 -19.73 14.22 -3.90
CA VAL A 257 -18.39 14.83 -3.96
C VAL A 257 -17.41 14.20 -2.99
N LEU A 258 -17.92 13.53 -1.95
CA LEU A 258 -17.13 12.81 -0.95
C LEU A 258 -17.91 11.60 -0.43
N ASN A 259 -17.24 10.46 -0.27
CA ASN A 259 -17.67 9.32 0.53
C ASN A 259 -16.63 9.09 1.64
N LEU A 260 -17.08 8.98 2.88
CA LEU A 260 -16.23 8.67 4.04
C LEU A 260 -16.60 7.30 4.62
N ASP A 261 -15.61 6.43 4.77
CA ASP A 261 -15.74 5.17 5.48
C ASP A 261 -14.78 5.13 6.68
N ALA A 262 -15.30 5.53 7.85
CA ALA A 262 -14.55 5.47 9.09
C ALA A 262 -14.28 4.03 9.57
N ALA A 263 -14.99 3.01 9.09
CA ALA A 263 -14.72 1.63 9.51
C ALA A 263 -13.43 1.10 8.86
N THR A 264 -13.18 1.48 7.61
CA THR A 264 -11.97 1.07 6.86
C THR A 264 -10.88 2.14 6.82
N GLY A 265 -11.14 3.34 7.32
CA GLY A 265 -10.19 4.44 7.28
C GLY A 265 -9.98 4.96 5.86
N LYS A 266 -11.03 4.99 5.03
CA LYS A 266 -10.94 5.39 3.63
C LYS A 266 -11.82 6.61 3.34
N VAL A 267 -11.37 7.37 2.35
CA VAL A 267 -12.06 8.52 1.80
C VAL A 267 -12.09 8.38 0.27
N ILE A 268 -13.22 8.66 -0.36
CA ILE A 268 -13.30 8.85 -1.82
C ILE A 268 -13.77 10.29 -2.06
N ALA A 269 -12.86 11.17 -2.46
CA ALA A 269 -13.15 12.57 -2.72
C ALA A 269 -13.03 12.86 -4.23
N LYS A 270 -14.10 13.38 -4.84
CA LYS A 270 -14.18 13.64 -6.30
C LYS A 270 -13.70 12.46 -7.16
N GLY A 271 -14.04 11.23 -6.74
CA GLY A 271 -13.63 9.99 -7.42
C GLY A 271 -12.21 9.49 -7.09
N THR A 272 -11.45 10.23 -6.29
CA THR A 272 -10.11 9.82 -5.85
C THR A 272 -10.18 9.10 -4.51
N THR A 273 -9.80 7.82 -4.47
CA THR A 273 -9.68 7.07 -3.20
C THR A 273 -8.38 7.43 -2.47
N ALA A 274 -8.49 7.76 -1.18
CA ALA A 274 -7.42 8.06 -0.25
C ALA A 274 -7.60 7.27 1.06
N THR A 275 -6.50 7.01 1.76
CA THR A 275 -6.46 6.32 3.07
C THR A 275 -6.21 7.36 4.15
N ILE A 276 -6.98 7.32 5.22
CA ILE A 276 -6.83 8.21 6.38
C ILE A 276 -5.52 7.86 7.09
N ALA A 277 -4.62 8.83 7.17
CA ALA A 277 -3.36 8.75 7.88
C ALA A 277 -3.52 9.20 9.34
N GLU A 278 -4.17 10.35 9.56
CA GLU A 278 -4.43 10.90 10.89
C GLU A 278 -5.81 11.56 10.97
N VAL A 279 -6.41 11.54 12.16
CA VAL A 279 -7.65 12.27 12.47
C VAL A 279 -7.30 13.37 13.45
N CYS A 280 -7.54 14.63 13.09
CA CYS A 280 -7.21 15.77 13.95
C CYS A 280 -8.48 16.44 14.47
N GLY A 281 -8.62 16.56 15.79
CA GLY A 281 -9.83 17.00 16.48
C GLY A 281 -10.21 16.04 17.63
N ALA A 282 -11.37 16.18 18.25
CA ALA A 282 -12.45 17.12 17.93
C ALA A 282 -12.05 18.58 18.20
N ASN A 283 -12.43 19.47 17.27
CA ASN A 283 -12.30 20.91 17.46
C ASN A 283 -13.70 21.49 17.68
N VAL A 284 -14.04 21.77 18.94
CA VAL A 284 -15.36 22.27 19.31
C VAL A 284 -15.39 23.79 19.17
N GLN A 285 -16.29 24.27 18.32
CA GLN A 285 -16.55 25.68 18.04
C GLN A 285 -17.93 26.08 18.56
N GLN A 286 -18.24 27.38 18.56
CA GLN A 286 -19.55 27.86 19.03
C GLN A 286 -20.72 27.36 18.17
N ASN A 287 -20.49 27.10 16.89
CA ASN A 287 -21.51 26.71 15.91
C ASN A 287 -21.52 25.20 15.60
N GLY A 288 -20.61 24.42 16.17
CA GLY A 288 -20.52 22.98 15.91
C GLY A 288 -19.13 22.40 16.23
N THR A 289 -18.86 21.23 15.69
CA THR A 289 -17.60 20.50 15.88
C THR A 289 -16.99 20.18 14.52
N ASN A 290 -15.69 20.47 14.34
CA ASN A 290 -14.94 20.05 13.16
C ASN A 290 -13.85 19.01 13.46
N TYR A 291 -13.54 18.21 12.44
CA TYR A 291 -12.36 17.35 12.34
C TYR A 291 -11.59 17.69 11.07
N TYR A 292 -10.27 17.72 11.17
CA TYR A 292 -9.36 17.83 10.02
C TYR A 292 -8.75 16.45 9.78
N VAL A 293 -9.17 15.79 8.71
CA VAL A 293 -8.82 14.40 8.41
C VAL A 293 -7.71 14.39 7.36
N ILE A 294 -6.54 13.89 7.76
CA ILE A 294 -5.36 13.84 6.92
C ILE A 294 -5.34 12.47 6.24
N THR A 295 -5.05 12.46 4.94
CA THR A 295 -4.98 11.25 4.12
C THR A 295 -3.63 11.14 3.42
N ASP A 296 -3.37 9.99 2.80
CA ASP A 296 -2.20 9.77 1.93
C ASP A 296 -2.17 10.64 0.65
N LYS A 297 -3.25 11.39 0.34
CA LYS A 297 -3.40 12.17 -0.89
C LYS A 297 -3.84 13.64 -0.68
N GLY A 298 -3.89 14.10 0.56
CA GLY A 298 -4.37 15.44 0.94
C GLY A 298 -5.20 15.41 2.21
N TYR A 299 -6.02 16.43 2.46
CA TYR A 299 -6.89 16.48 3.64
C TYR A 299 -8.38 16.64 3.28
N VAL A 300 -9.25 16.33 4.25
CA VAL A 300 -10.68 16.65 4.23
C VAL A 300 -11.07 17.24 5.58
N THR A 301 -11.75 18.39 5.56
CA THR A 301 -12.38 18.94 6.77
C THR A 301 -13.80 18.42 6.86
N LEU A 302 -14.18 17.89 8.01
CA LEU A 302 -15.54 17.45 8.34
C LEU A 302 -16.10 18.38 9.40
N PHE A 303 -17.36 18.79 9.26
CA PHE A 303 -18.03 19.66 10.22
C PHE A 303 -19.43 19.16 10.54
N LYS A 304 -19.79 19.15 11.83
CA LYS A 304 -21.14 18.91 12.33
C LYS A 304 -21.64 20.15 13.05
N ASP A 305 -22.72 20.76 12.56
CA ASP A 305 -23.31 21.92 13.21
C ASP A 305 -24.11 21.56 14.47
N ASN A 306 -24.50 22.57 15.25
CA ASN A 306 -25.32 22.39 16.46
C ASN A 306 -26.73 21.83 16.18
N ALA A 307 -27.21 21.90 14.93
CA ALA A 307 -28.48 21.31 14.51
C ALA A 307 -28.33 19.85 14.06
N GLY A 308 -27.11 19.29 14.08
CA GLY A 308 -26.82 17.92 13.71
C GLY A 308 -26.67 17.69 12.20
N LYS A 309 -26.53 18.75 11.40
CA LYS A 309 -26.19 18.63 9.97
C LYS A 309 -24.69 18.46 9.80
N TYR A 310 -24.31 17.68 8.81
CA TYR A 310 -22.91 17.38 8.51
C TYR A 310 -22.53 17.96 7.16
N SER A 311 -21.34 18.50 7.07
CA SER A 311 -20.73 19.00 5.84
C SER A 311 -19.26 18.60 5.76
N ALA A 312 -18.72 18.62 4.56
CA ALA A 312 -17.32 18.33 4.30
C ALA A 312 -16.77 19.19 3.17
N GLU A 313 -15.49 19.52 3.26
CA GLU A 313 -14.80 20.32 2.26
C GLU A 313 -13.31 19.94 2.15
N SER A 314 -12.73 20.24 0.99
CA SER A 314 -11.29 20.12 0.77
C SER A 314 -10.86 20.99 -0.41
N ALA A 315 -9.65 21.52 -0.37
CA ALA A 315 -8.99 22.16 -1.50
C ALA A 315 -8.16 21.16 -2.35
N ASP A 316 -7.58 20.13 -1.71
CA ASP A 316 -6.60 19.22 -2.33
C ASP A 316 -7.21 18.29 -3.38
N PHE A 317 -8.49 17.92 -3.22
CA PHE A 317 -9.20 17.05 -4.17
C PHE A 317 -9.96 17.86 -5.23
N THR A 318 -9.26 18.78 -5.91
CA THR A 318 -9.84 19.69 -6.94
C THR A 318 -10.86 20.71 -6.40
N GLY A 319 -10.94 20.89 -5.08
CA GLY A 319 -11.94 21.76 -4.47
C GLY A 319 -13.33 21.13 -4.39
N PHE A 320 -13.90 21.00 -3.19
CA PHE A 320 -15.32 20.71 -3.02
C PHE A 320 -15.87 21.23 -1.70
N TYR A 321 -17.19 21.43 -1.69
CA TYR A 321 -18.03 21.51 -0.50
C TYR A 321 -19.18 20.54 -0.70
N GLY A 322 -19.55 19.75 0.30
CA GLY A 322 -20.68 18.84 0.23
C GLY A 322 -21.41 18.72 1.56
N GLU A 323 -22.72 18.57 1.51
CA GLU A 323 -23.54 18.26 2.68
C GLU A 323 -23.82 16.76 2.73
N LYS A 324 -23.79 16.19 3.94
CA LYS A 324 -24.06 14.78 4.12
C LYS A 324 -25.50 14.49 3.70
N THR A 325 -25.63 13.59 2.73
CA THR A 325 -26.94 13.14 2.27
C THR A 325 -27.66 12.41 3.40
N THR A 326 -28.94 12.71 3.60
CA THR A 326 -29.78 11.94 4.51
C THR A 326 -29.89 10.52 3.98
N ALA A 327 -29.12 9.62 4.60
CA ALA A 327 -29.07 8.17 4.40
C ALA A 327 -28.90 7.70 2.94
N SER A 328 -27.67 7.81 2.41
CA SER A 328 -27.16 6.85 1.43
C SER A 328 -26.35 5.78 2.19
N PRO A 329 -26.65 4.47 2.04
CA PRO A 329 -25.99 3.42 2.80
C PRO A 329 -24.49 3.40 2.49
N GLN A 330 -23.67 3.33 3.53
CA GLN A 330 -22.21 3.11 3.45
C GLN A 330 -21.88 2.14 2.31
N LEU A 331 -21.16 2.61 1.29
CA LEU A 331 -20.74 1.74 0.19
C LEU A 331 -19.85 0.65 0.76
N CYS A 332 -20.11 -0.59 0.39
CA CYS A 332 -19.44 -1.74 0.95
C CYS A 332 -18.39 -2.31 -0.03
N GLU A 333 -17.47 -3.11 0.51
CA GLU A 333 -16.51 -3.91 -0.25
C GLU A 333 -16.58 -5.38 0.18
N SER A 334 -16.64 -6.31 -0.77
CA SER A 334 -16.62 -7.76 -0.52
C SER A 334 -15.74 -8.49 -1.54
N ASN A 335 -15.21 -9.65 -1.17
CA ASN A 335 -14.37 -10.45 -2.07
C ASN A 335 -15.18 -11.49 -2.85
N GLY A 336 -14.72 -11.77 -4.08
CA GLY A 336 -15.26 -12.84 -4.92
C GLY A 336 -14.78 -14.23 -4.50
N ALA A 337 -15.47 -15.24 -5.00
CA ALA A 337 -15.11 -16.65 -4.90
C ALA A 337 -15.74 -17.43 -6.07
N ASP A 338 -15.59 -18.75 -6.08
CA ASP A 338 -16.31 -19.61 -7.02
C ASP A 338 -17.83 -19.40 -6.87
N ASP A 339 -18.49 -19.14 -7.99
CA ASP A 339 -19.92 -18.84 -8.06
C ASP A 339 -20.36 -17.61 -7.22
N LYS A 340 -19.42 -16.72 -6.89
CA LYS A 340 -19.67 -15.50 -6.12
C LYS A 340 -18.94 -14.28 -6.72
N LEU A 341 -19.68 -13.21 -6.96
CA LEU A 341 -19.13 -11.90 -7.29
C LEU A 341 -18.94 -11.07 -6.02
N GLY A 342 -17.71 -10.60 -5.81
CA GLY A 342 -17.39 -9.58 -4.81
C GLY A 342 -17.43 -8.19 -5.43
N PHE A 343 -17.90 -7.20 -4.67
CA PHE A 343 -18.08 -5.84 -5.17
C PHE A 343 -17.22 -4.82 -4.44
N LYS A 344 -16.94 -3.71 -5.13
CA LYS A 344 -16.45 -2.46 -4.57
C LYS A 344 -17.34 -1.33 -5.05
N ASN A 345 -17.61 -0.36 -4.17
CA ASN A 345 -18.53 0.75 -4.39
C ASN A 345 -20.00 0.29 -4.56
N ALA A 346 -20.40 -0.79 -3.90
CA ALA A 346 -21.79 -1.26 -3.91
C ALA A 346 -22.59 -0.69 -2.74
N PRO A 347 -23.90 -0.46 -2.87
CA PRO A 347 -24.78 -0.25 -1.72
C PRO A 347 -24.64 -1.39 -0.68
N HIS A 348 -24.71 -1.07 0.61
CA HIS A 348 -24.52 -2.06 1.69
C HIS A 348 -25.51 -3.24 1.62
N ASP A 349 -26.73 -2.96 1.18
CA ASP A 349 -27.80 -3.95 0.98
C ASP A 349 -27.63 -4.80 -0.28
N PHE A 350 -26.60 -4.53 -1.10
CA PHE A 350 -26.27 -5.31 -2.30
C PHE A 350 -24.75 -5.52 -2.42
N CYS A 351 -24.12 -6.04 -1.36
CA CYS A 351 -22.67 -6.07 -1.26
C CYS A 351 -21.95 -7.18 -2.02
N SER A 352 -22.66 -8.21 -2.45
CA SER A 352 -22.11 -9.32 -3.24
C SER A 352 -23.24 -10.04 -3.96
N PHE A 353 -22.91 -10.77 -5.01
CA PHE A 353 -23.85 -11.70 -5.65
C PHE A 353 -23.36 -13.13 -5.47
N SER A 354 -24.22 -14.03 -5.01
CA SER A 354 -23.90 -15.47 -4.92
C SER A 354 -24.86 -16.26 -5.80
N LYS A 355 -24.33 -16.96 -6.80
CA LYS A 355 -25.13 -17.75 -7.73
C LYS A 355 -25.69 -19.00 -7.03
N ALA A 356 -26.99 -19.19 -7.16
CA ALA A 356 -27.66 -20.45 -6.83
C ALA A 356 -28.05 -21.25 -8.09
N SER A 357 -28.42 -20.58 -9.18
CA SER A 357 -28.80 -21.23 -10.43
C SER A 357 -28.41 -20.40 -11.65
N SER A 358 -28.47 -21.00 -12.84
CA SER A 358 -28.17 -20.30 -14.10
C SER A 358 -28.93 -20.93 -15.26
N VAL A 359 -29.29 -20.11 -16.25
CA VAL A 359 -29.86 -20.53 -17.53
C VAL A 359 -29.02 -19.97 -18.67
N ALA A 360 -29.06 -20.62 -19.82
CA ALA A 360 -28.47 -20.11 -21.05
C ALA A 360 -29.47 -20.23 -22.19
N ILE A 361 -29.44 -19.28 -23.11
CA ILE A 361 -30.03 -19.40 -24.44
C ILE A 361 -28.92 -19.26 -25.47
N THR A 362 -29.03 -20.02 -26.56
CA THR A 362 -28.12 -19.95 -27.70
C THR A 362 -28.79 -19.13 -28.81
N SER A 363 -28.01 -18.37 -29.58
CA SER A 363 -28.50 -17.47 -30.65
C SER A 363 -29.39 -16.30 -30.19
N PRO A 364 -28.84 -15.25 -29.55
CA PRO A 364 -27.43 -15.06 -29.15
C PRO A 364 -27.10 -15.79 -27.84
N ASP A 365 -25.81 -16.06 -27.60
CA ASP A 365 -25.35 -16.76 -26.39
C ASP A 365 -25.47 -15.84 -25.17
N ILE A 366 -26.56 -16.02 -24.41
CA ILE A 366 -26.87 -15.23 -23.23
C ILE A 366 -26.95 -16.16 -22.02
N TYR A 367 -26.18 -15.83 -20.99
CA TYR A 367 -26.14 -16.54 -19.71
C TYR A 367 -26.75 -15.66 -18.63
N THR A 368 -27.77 -16.17 -17.94
CA THR A 368 -28.39 -15.47 -16.81
C THR A 368 -28.21 -16.29 -15.54
N PHE A 369 -27.60 -15.68 -14.54
CA PHE A 369 -27.34 -16.25 -13.23
C PHE A 369 -28.32 -15.66 -12.21
N PHE A 370 -28.83 -16.48 -11.30
CA PHE A 370 -29.75 -16.06 -10.26
C PHE A 370 -29.20 -16.41 -8.88
N ASN A 371 -29.47 -15.56 -7.91
CA ASN A 371 -29.33 -15.90 -6.49
C ASN A 371 -30.45 -16.87 -6.05
N ALA A 372 -30.41 -17.30 -4.78
CA ALA A 372 -31.31 -18.35 -4.28
C ALA A 372 -32.80 -17.98 -4.35
N ASP A 373 -33.14 -16.71 -4.11
CA ASP A 373 -34.53 -16.22 -4.14
C ASP A 373 -34.95 -15.59 -5.48
N LYS A 374 -34.04 -15.60 -6.47
CA LYS A 374 -34.20 -15.04 -7.83
C LYS A 374 -34.52 -13.55 -7.87
N LYS A 375 -34.24 -12.79 -6.81
CA LYS A 375 -34.40 -11.32 -6.80
C LYS A 375 -33.18 -10.57 -7.31
N GLU A 376 -32.06 -11.26 -7.46
CA GLU A 376 -30.82 -10.72 -7.99
C GLU A 376 -30.43 -11.55 -9.21
N ASN A 377 -29.97 -10.89 -10.26
CA ASN A 377 -29.48 -11.59 -11.43
C ASN A 377 -28.26 -10.93 -12.07
N VAL A 378 -27.46 -11.77 -12.73
CA VAL A 378 -26.32 -11.36 -13.56
C VAL A 378 -26.54 -11.91 -14.95
N LYS A 379 -26.56 -11.04 -15.95
CA LYS A 379 -26.76 -11.41 -17.36
C LYS A 379 -25.49 -11.10 -18.16
N ILE A 380 -24.99 -12.10 -18.89
CA ILE A 380 -23.78 -11.99 -19.70
C ILE A 380 -24.10 -12.40 -21.13
N THR A 381 -23.80 -11.53 -22.09
CA THR A 381 -23.94 -11.84 -23.52
C THR A 381 -22.57 -12.10 -24.12
N VAL A 382 -22.43 -13.21 -24.83
CA VAL A 382 -21.21 -13.63 -25.52
C VAL A 382 -21.46 -13.67 -27.02
N GLU A 383 -20.51 -13.19 -27.80
CA GLU A 383 -20.51 -13.33 -29.24
C GLU A 383 -19.09 -13.63 -29.70
N ASN A 384 -18.91 -14.69 -30.50
CA ASN A 384 -17.60 -15.13 -30.99
C ASN A 384 -16.56 -15.31 -29.86
N THR A 385 -16.97 -15.91 -28.74
CA THR A 385 -16.12 -16.13 -27.55
C THR A 385 -15.65 -14.84 -26.85
N VAL A 386 -16.27 -13.70 -27.17
CA VAL A 386 -15.99 -12.41 -26.52
C VAL A 386 -17.23 -11.97 -25.73
N VAL A 387 -17.02 -11.55 -24.49
CA VAL A 387 -18.09 -10.96 -23.67
C VAL A 387 -18.45 -9.59 -24.23
N LYS A 388 -19.69 -9.44 -24.69
CA LYS A 388 -20.22 -8.19 -25.24
C LYS A 388 -20.85 -7.33 -24.17
N THR A 389 -21.67 -7.93 -23.30
CA THR A 389 -22.39 -7.20 -22.26
C THR A 389 -22.37 -7.97 -20.95
N VAL A 390 -22.34 -7.23 -19.85
CA VAL A 390 -22.61 -7.74 -18.50
C VAL A 390 -23.59 -6.78 -17.86
N GLN A 391 -24.62 -7.33 -17.24
CA GLN A 391 -25.60 -6.61 -16.43
C GLN A 391 -25.67 -7.29 -15.06
N VAL A 392 -25.68 -6.50 -13.99
CA VAL A 392 -25.87 -6.95 -12.61
C VAL A 392 -27.00 -6.13 -12.03
N GLU A 393 -28.05 -6.78 -11.53
CA GLU A 393 -29.24 -6.08 -11.05
C GLU A 393 -29.96 -6.81 -9.92
N ASN A 394 -30.70 -6.03 -9.13
CA ASN A 394 -31.72 -6.51 -8.21
C ASN A 394 -32.98 -5.63 -8.34
N ASN A 395 -33.93 -5.76 -7.42
CA ASN A 395 -35.17 -4.98 -7.44
C ASN A 395 -34.97 -3.46 -7.24
N GLN A 396 -33.79 -3.00 -6.80
CA GLN A 396 -33.50 -1.61 -6.46
C GLN A 396 -32.44 -0.98 -7.36
N TYR A 397 -31.42 -1.74 -7.76
CA TYR A 397 -30.22 -1.25 -8.43
C TYR A 397 -29.92 -2.04 -9.70
N ALA A 398 -29.34 -1.37 -10.69
CA ALA A 398 -28.82 -2.03 -11.89
C ALA A 398 -27.52 -1.37 -12.36
N TRP A 399 -26.57 -2.19 -12.82
CA TRP A 399 -25.32 -1.78 -13.43
C TRP A 399 -25.03 -2.57 -14.70
N ALA A 400 -24.36 -1.96 -15.66
CA ALA A 400 -24.02 -2.63 -16.90
C ALA A 400 -22.75 -2.12 -17.60
N CYS A 401 -22.16 -2.97 -18.44
CA CYS A 401 -21.16 -2.60 -19.44
C CYS A 401 -21.57 -3.16 -20.82
N GLY A 402 -21.07 -2.52 -21.88
CA GLY A 402 -21.24 -2.95 -23.27
C GLY A 402 -22.65 -2.78 -23.84
N VAL A 403 -23.56 -2.12 -23.12
CA VAL A 403 -24.93 -1.83 -23.56
C VAL A 403 -25.09 -0.35 -23.92
N GLY A 404 -25.74 -0.06 -25.04
CA GLY A 404 -26.00 1.31 -25.48
C GLY A 404 -24.70 2.13 -25.61
N THR A 405 -24.59 3.22 -24.85
CA THR A 405 -23.40 4.08 -24.78
C THR A 405 -22.40 3.68 -23.69
N SER A 406 -22.66 2.62 -22.93
CA SER A 406 -21.77 2.17 -21.86
C SER A 406 -20.45 1.60 -22.43
N PRO A 407 -19.31 1.82 -21.76
CA PRO A 407 -18.02 1.27 -22.18
C PRO A 407 -18.04 -0.26 -22.29
N ALA A 408 -17.14 -0.81 -23.11
CA ALA A 408 -16.96 -2.25 -23.24
C ALA A 408 -16.64 -2.93 -21.89
N CYS A 409 -17.02 -4.19 -21.76
CA CYS A 409 -16.82 -5.00 -20.55
C CYS A 409 -15.36 -5.45 -20.35
N ASN A 410 -14.48 -4.48 -20.07
CA ASN A 410 -13.07 -4.75 -19.83
C ASN A 410 -12.86 -5.57 -18.56
N GLY A 411 -11.94 -6.52 -18.61
CA GLY A 411 -11.61 -7.39 -17.47
C GLY A 411 -12.52 -8.60 -17.29
N VAL A 412 -13.46 -8.86 -18.22
CA VAL A 412 -14.25 -10.10 -18.21
C VAL A 412 -13.70 -11.06 -19.26
N THR A 413 -13.41 -12.29 -18.85
CA THR A 413 -13.00 -13.36 -19.78
C THR A 413 -13.93 -14.56 -19.66
N VAL A 414 -14.28 -15.15 -20.80
CA VAL A 414 -15.04 -16.39 -20.87
C VAL A 414 -14.11 -17.52 -21.27
N LYS A 415 -14.22 -18.66 -20.59
CA LYS A 415 -13.49 -19.89 -20.93
C LYS A 415 -14.44 -21.06 -20.99
N ASP A 416 -14.26 -21.87 -22.01
CA ASP A 416 -14.83 -23.21 -22.07
C ASP A 416 -14.03 -24.14 -21.15
N GLY A 417 -14.74 -25.01 -20.45
CA GLY A 417 -14.14 -25.97 -19.53
C GLY A 417 -15.10 -27.08 -19.18
N GLN A 418 -14.80 -27.78 -18.08
CA GLN A 418 -15.65 -28.83 -17.56
C GLN A 418 -15.82 -28.67 -16.06
N ILE A 419 -17.05 -28.81 -15.59
CA ILE A 419 -17.36 -28.97 -14.17
C ILE A 419 -18.04 -30.30 -14.04
N ASN A 420 -17.52 -31.16 -13.18
CA ASN A 420 -18.11 -32.47 -13.00
C ASN A 420 -18.24 -33.25 -14.35
N SER A 421 -17.21 -33.22 -15.21
CA SER A 421 -17.18 -33.87 -16.54
C SER A 421 -18.28 -33.41 -17.50
N LYS A 422 -19.04 -32.35 -17.15
CA LYS A 422 -20.01 -31.72 -18.04
C LYS A 422 -19.40 -30.45 -18.63
N PRO A 423 -19.62 -30.18 -19.92
CA PRO A 423 -19.22 -28.90 -20.51
C PRO A 423 -19.74 -27.74 -19.66
N ALA A 424 -18.89 -26.77 -19.42
CA ALA A 424 -19.21 -25.60 -18.64
C ALA A 424 -18.58 -24.36 -19.28
N LYS A 425 -19.26 -23.23 -19.14
CA LYS A 425 -18.68 -21.91 -19.41
C LYS A 425 -18.38 -21.20 -18.10
N SER A 426 -17.15 -20.72 -17.97
CA SER A 426 -16.67 -19.99 -16.81
C SER A 426 -16.39 -18.54 -17.17
N PHE A 427 -16.90 -17.62 -16.36
CA PHE A 427 -16.79 -16.18 -16.52
C PHE A 427 -15.94 -15.60 -15.38
N TYR A 428 -14.73 -15.15 -15.71
CA TYR A 428 -13.81 -14.56 -14.76
C TYR A 428 -13.85 -13.06 -14.85
N PHE A 429 -13.92 -12.40 -13.69
CA PHE A 429 -13.91 -10.95 -13.57
C PHE A 429 -12.62 -10.47 -12.91
N ASN A 430 -12.00 -9.46 -13.50
CA ASN A 430 -10.78 -8.84 -13.04
C ASN A 430 -10.97 -7.31 -13.03
N ASN A 431 -11.37 -6.77 -11.88
CA ASN A 431 -11.69 -5.36 -11.65
C ASN A 431 -12.59 -4.77 -12.75
N THR A 432 -13.64 -5.50 -13.10
CA THR A 432 -14.58 -5.09 -14.15
C THR A 432 -15.46 -3.97 -13.65
N VAL A 433 -15.43 -2.82 -14.33
CA VAL A 433 -16.26 -1.66 -14.01
C VAL A 433 -17.59 -1.75 -14.78
N LEU A 434 -18.69 -1.66 -14.05
CA LEU A 434 -20.06 -1.60 -14.57
C LEU A 434 -20.65 -0.22 -14.28
N LYS A 435 -21.18 0.43 -15.33
CA LYS A 435 -21.79 1.75 -15.22
C LYS A 435 -23.13 1.66 -14.50
N ALA A 436 -23.41 2.63 -13.63
CA ALA A 436 -24.73 2.77 -13.03
C ALA A 436 -25.81 2.92 -14.10
N VAL A 437 -26.90 2.14 -13.98
CA VAL A 437 -28.05 2.16 -14.89
C VAL A 437 -29.30 2.69 -14.18
N SER A 438 -29.65 2.14 -13.02
CA SER A 438 -30.79 2.59 -12.23
C SER A 438 -30.59 2.37 -10.73
N GLY A 439 -31.28 3.16 -9.90
CA GLY A 439 -31.25 3.04 -8.44
C GLY A 439 -30.01 3.61 -7.76
N THR A 440 -28.99 3.99 -8.54
CA THR A 440 -27.74 4.59 -8.03
C THR A 440 -27.10 5.45 -9.11
N THR A 441 -26.21 6.36 -8.70
CA THR A 441 -25.31 7.13 -9.57
C THR A 441 -23.86 6.61 -9.53
N GLN A 442 -23.58 5.65 -8.65
CA GLN A 442 -22.24 5.12 -8.41
C GLN A 442 -21.96 3.90 -9.30
N ASP A 443 -20.86 3.95 -10.05
CA ASP A 443 -20.35 2.81 -10.81
C ASP A 443 -19.90 1.68 -9.86
N LEU A 444 -20.22 0.44 -10.23
CA LEU A 444 -19.89 -0.78 -9.51
C LEU A 444 -18.60 -1.37 -10.05
N THR A 445 -17.68 -1.79 -9.17
CA THR A 445 -16.52 -2.59 -9.58
C THR A 445 -16.71 -4.03 -9.11
N VAL A 446 -16.74 -4.98 -10.04
CA VAL A 446 -16.66 -6.42 -9.73
C VAL A 446 -15.20 -6.78 -9.49
N LYS A 447 -14.87 -7.18 -8.26
CA LYS A 447 -13.49 -7.41 -7.82
C LYS A 447 -12.90 -8.68 -8.40
N ASN A 448 -11.57 -8.75 -8.34
CA ASN A 448 -10.78 -9.91 -8.71
C ASN A 448 -11.19 -11.19 -7.96
N ASN A 449 -10.86 -12.34 -8.54
CA ASN A 449 -11.21 -13.68 -8.06
C ASN A 449 -12.73 -13.93 -8.00
N SER A 450 -13.53 -13.09 -8.67
CA SER A 450 -14.95 -13.35 -8.86
C SER A 450 -15.14 -14.24 -10.09
N LEU A 451 -15.85 -15.35 -9.89
CA LEU A 451 -16.11 -16.36 -10.91
C LEU A 451 -17.60 -16.69 -10.94
N LEU A 452 -18.18 -16.75 -12.12
CA LEU A 452 -19.50 -17.37 -12.34
C LEU A 452 -19.36 -18.53 -13.32
N MET A 453 -19.97 -19.67 -12.98
CA MET A 453 -19.93 -20.85 -13.83
C MET A 453 -21.33 -21.27 -14.28
N HIS A 454 -21.48 -21.51 -15.57
CA HIS A 454 -22.67 -22.12 -16.15
C HIS A 454 -22.36 -23.55 -16.59
N LEU A 455 -23.12 -24.52 -16.09
CA LEU A 455 -23.12 -25.88 -16.60
C LEU A 455 -23.96 -25.92 -17.87
N ASP A 456 -23.33 -26.23 -18.99
CA ASP A 456 -24.02 -26.40 -20.26
C ASP A 456 -24.75 -27.75 -20.25
N ASN A 457 -26.05 -27.69 -19.94
CA ASN A 457 -26.93 -28.85 -19.99
C ASN A 457 -27.44 -29.13 -21.42
N SER A 458 -27.10 -28.29 -22.41
CA SER A 458 -27.57 -28.40 -23.79
C SER A 458 -26.71 -29.33 -24.67
N GLN A 459 -25.55 -29.77 -24.19
CA GLN A 459 -24.78 -30.88 -24.76
C GLN A 459 -24.83 -32.16 -23.92
N SER A 460 -26.02 -32.51 -23.44
CA SER A 460 -26.33 -33.92 -23.20
C SER A 460 -26.57 -34.62 -24.54
N THR A 461 -25.56 -34.70 -25.42
CA THR A 461 -25.52 -35.82 -26.35
C THR A 461 -25.12 -37.01 -25.53
N THR A 462 -26.11 -37.79 -25.11
CA THR A 462 -25.95 -39.14 -24.60
C THR A 462 -25.07 -39.92 -25.58
N PRO A 463 -23.81 -40.28 -25.28
CA PRO A 463 -23.34 -41.53 -25.83
C PRO A 463 -24.08 -42.58 -25.01
N THR A 464 -25.03 -43.30 -25.59
CA THR A 464 -25.73 -44.40 -24.92
C THR A 464 -24.70 -45.28 -24.21
N PRO A 465 -24.57 -45.23 -22.86
CA PRO A 465 -23.81 -46.24 -22.17
C PRO A 465 -24.75 -47.41 -22.09
N ALA A 466 -24.38 -48.52 -22.72
CA ALA A 466 -25.01 -49.79 -22.40
C ALA A 466 -25.00 -49.95 -20.86
N THR A 467 -26.22 -49.94 -20.30
CA THR A 467 -26.57 -50.38 -18.94
C THR A 467 -25.66 -49.84 -17.81
N SER A 468 -25.88 -48.62 -17.34
CA SER A 468 -25.25 -48.09 -16.12
C SER A 468 -26.13 -48.30 -14.88
N CYS A 469 -25.56 -48.13 -13.67
CA CYS A 469 -26.14 -48.28 -12.32
C CYS A 469 -27.49 -47.58 -12.00
N ALA A 470 -28.18 -47.02 -12.99
CA ALA A 470 -29.39 -46.21 -12.85
C ALA A 470 -30.55 -46.90 -12.10
N ASN A 471 -30.59 -48.25 -12.10
CA ASN A 471 -31.65 -49.02 -11.45
C ASN A 471 -31.16 -49.85 -10.24
N SER A 472 -29.95 -49.60 -9.73
CA SER A 472 -29.45 -50.32 -8.54
C SER A 472 -30.19 -49.84 -7.30
N THR A 473 -30.94 -50.73 -6.63
CA THR A 473 -31.57 -50.47 -5.33
C THR A 473 -30.65 -50.77 -4.15
N ASN A 474 -29.41 -51.20 -4.41
CA ASN A 474 -28.43 -51.50 -3.36
C ASN A 474 -28.04 -50.23 -2.61
N GLN A 475 -28.37 -50.16 -1.33
CA GLN A 475 -28.10 -49.01 -0.46
C GLN A 475 -26.61 -48.69 -0.29
N TRP A 476 -25.72 -49.64 -0.59
CA TRP A 476 -24.27 -49.51 -0.48
C TRP A 476 -23.61 -49.03 -1.78
N GLY A 477 -24.39 -48.80 -2.83
CA GLY A 477 -23.91 -48.24 -4.10
C GLY A 477 -23.57 -49.26 -5.17
N CYS A 478 -23.13 -48.75 -6.32
CA CYS A 478 -22.87 -49.51 -7.55
C CYS A 478 -21.80 -48.80 -8.39
N ILE A 479 -20.98 -49.58 -9.10
CA ILE A 479 -20.02 -49.10 -10.08
C ILE A 479 -20.22 -49.79 -11.43
N THR A 480 -20.06 -49.03 -12.51
CA THR A 480 -20.05 -49.51 -13.89
C THR A 480 -18.62 -49.42 -14.42
N ILE A 481 -18.11 -50.54 -14.94
CA ILE A 481 -16.81 -50.62 -15.61
C ILE A 481 -17.03 -50.78 -17.11
N THR A 482 -16.51 -49.83 -17.89
CA THR A 482 -16.58 -49.82 -19.36
C THR A 482 -15.18 -49.92 -19.96
N GLY A 483 -15.08 -50.29 -21.25
CA GLY A 483 -13.80 -50.55 -21.93
C GLY A 483 -13.51 -52.03 -22.18
N LEU A 484 -14.39 -52.92 -21.73
CA LEU A 484 -14.45 -54.33 -22.12
C LEU A 484 -15.42 -54.52 -23.28
N ALA A 485 -15.37 -55.69 -23.94
CA ALA A 485 -16.29 -56.05 -25.04
C ALA A 485 -17.77 -55.93 -24.64
N SER A 486 -18.07 -56.15 -23.37
CA SER A 486 -19.36 -55.85 -22.75
C SER A 486 -19.12 -55.09 -21.43
N PRO A 487 -19.86 -54.00 -21.15
CA PRO A 487 -19.79 -53.33 -19.86
C PRO A 487 -20.13 -54.28 -18.72
N LEU A 488 -19.40 -54.16 -17.60
CA LEU A 488 -19.67 -54.91 -16.39
C LEU A 488 -20.26 -53.99 -15.32
N ILE A 489 -21.25 -54.49 -14.60
CA ILE A 489 -21.89 -53.80 -13.48
C ILE A 489 -21.57 -54.57 -12.21
N PHE A 490 -20.97 -53.87 -11.26
CA PHE A 490 -20.62 -54.42 -9.95
C PHE A 490 -21.48 -53.78 -8.88
N GLU A 491 -22.08 -54.64 -8.05
CA GLU A 491 -22.85 -54.22 -6.88
C GLU A 491 -22.12 -54.68 -5.61
N HIS A 492 -22.19 -53.85 -4.57
CA HIS A 492 -21.55 -54.15 -3.28
C HIS A 492 -22.24 -55.35 -2.62
N ASN A 493 -21.50 -56.42 -2.31
CA ASN A 493 -22.05 -57.62 -1.67
C ASN A 493 -21.61 -57.67 -0.19
N SER A 494 -22.54 -57.39 0.72
CA SER A 494 -22.29 -57.41 2.18
C SER A 494 -22.43 -58.79 2.83
N THR A 495 -22.76 -59.83 2.07
CA THR A 495 -23.22 -61.13 2.59
C THR A 495 -22.15 -62.22 2.63
N VAL A 496 -20.95 -61.95 2.11
CA VAL A 496 -19.87 -62.94 2.05
C VAL A 496 -18.79 -62.54 3.07
N TRP A 497 -18.69 -63.35 4.11
CA TRP A 497 -17.82 -63.31 5.29
C TRP A 497 -18.47 -62.67 6.52
N ALA A 498 -18.77 -63.53 7.50
CA ALA A 498 -19.64 -63.37 8.67
C ALA A 498 -19.16 -62.37 9.75
N THR A 499 -18.40 -61.36 9.35
CA THR A 499 -18.33 -60.06 10.03
C THR A 499 -18.26 -59.05 8.91
N PRO A 500 -19.13 -58.03 8.84
CA PRO A 500 -18.86 -56.92 7.94
C PRO A 500 -17.54 -56.34 8.43
N ARG A 501 -16.43 -56.64 7.74
CA ARG A 501 -15.28 -55.75 7.78
C ARG A 501 -15.74 -54.56 6.97
N VAL A 502 -16.58 -53.74 7.62
CA VAL A 502 -16.62 -52.29 7.46
C VAL A 502 -15.20 -51.92 7.09
N GLY A 503 -14.97 -51.42 5.87
CA GLY A 503 -13.63 -51.15 5.37
C GLY A 503 -12.85 -50.45 6.48
N GLN A 504 -11.99 -51.21 7.17
CA GLN A 504 -11.32 -50.66 8.34
C GLN A 504 -10.26 -49.78 7.73
N PHE A 505 -10.43 -48.47 7.89
CA PHE A 505 -9.34 -47.54 7.70
C PHE A 505 -8.28 -47.96 8.71
N ASN A 506 -7.34 -48.81 8.29
CA ASN A 506 -6.24 -49.18 9.16
C ASN A 506 -5.42 -47.90 9.30
N ALA A 507 -5.52 -47.25 10.46
CA ALA A 507 -4.80 -46.00 10.72
C ALA A 507 -3.28 -46.14 10.49
N SER A 508 -2.76 -47.37 10.56
CA SER A 508 -1.35 -47.68 10.32
C SER A 508 -0.98 -47.74 8.82
N ASN A 509 -1.92 -48.14 7.93
CA ASN A 509 -1.64 -48.42 6.50
C ASN A 509 -2.52 -47.65 5.50
N GLN A 510 -3.51 -46.86 5.96
CA GLN A 510 -4.40 -46.01 5.16
C GLN A 510 -5.11 -46.74 3.97
N THR A 511 -5.43 -48.03 4.11
CA THR A 511 -6.08 -48.85 3.06
C THR A 511 -7.57 -49.08 3.33
N VAL A 512 -8.39 -49.09 2.27
CA VAL A 512 -9.80 -49.52 2.24
C VAL A 512 -9.95 -50.64 1.21
N ASN A 513 -10.39 -51.82 1.64
CA ASN A 513 -10.69 -52.95 0.74
C ASN A 513 -12.21 -53.08 0.58
N VAL A 514 -12.68 -53.15 -0.66
CA VAL A 514 -14.10 -53.33 -0.99
C VAL A 514 -14.24 -54.47 -1.99
N GLN A 515 -15.12 -55.43 -1.70
CA GLN A 515 -15.39 -56.58 -2.58
C GLN A 515 -16.74 -56.42 -3.27
N PHE A 516 -16.83 -56.89 -4.51
CA PHE A 516 -18.06 -56.86 -5.29
C PHE A 516 -18.38 -58.24 -5.83
N ALA A 517 -19.67 -58.51 -6.00
CA ALA A 517 -20.11 -59.65 -6.76
C ALA A 517 -20.56 -59.21 -8.14
N HIS A 518 -20.24 -60.03 -9.14
CA HIS A 518 -20.72 -59.81 -10.50
C HIS A 518 -22.24 -60.09 -10.56
N LYS A 519 -23.05 -59.07 -10.92
CA LYS A 519 -24.51 -59.21 -10.94
C LYS A 519 -24.99 -60.34 -11.86
N ALA A 520 -24.27 -60.57 -12.95
CA ALA A 520 -24.62 -61.58 -13.94
C ALA A 520 -24.04 -62.99 -13.66
N ASN A 521 -23.09 -63.14 -12.71
CA ASN A 521 -22.36 -64.42 -12.55
C ASN A 521 -21.76 -64.63 -11.13
N PRO A 522 -22.59 -64.82 -10.08
CA PRO A 522 -22.09 -65.29 -8.77
C PRO A 522 -21.60 -66.76 -8.90
N PRO A 523 -20.37 -67.13 -8.47
CA PRO A 523 -19.65 -66.58 -7.33
C PRO A 523 -18.24 -66.04 -7.66
N LEU A 524 -17.99 -65.57 -8.90
CA LEU A 524 -16.67 -64.96 -9.19
C LEU A 524 -16.54 -63.65 -8.40
N GLU A 525 -15.65 -63.68 -7.40
CA GLU A 525 -15.35 -62.55 -6.54
C GLU A 525 -14.33 -61.65 -7.24
N ASP A 526 -14.76 -60.45 -7.60
CA ASP A 526 -13.90 -59.39 -8.13
C ASP A 526 -13.70 -58.34 -7.02
N GLY A 527 -12.43 -58.05 -6.71
CA GLY A 527 -12.06 -57.16 -5.61
C GLY A 527 -11.57 -55.80 -6.10
N ILE A 528 -11.94 -54.73 -5.40
CA ILE A 528 -11.26 -53.45 -5.48
C ILE A 528 -10.54 -53.16 -4.17
N THR A 529 -9.23 -53.00 -4.29
CA THR A 529 -8.41 -52.48 -3.20
C THR A 529 -8.11 -51.02 -3.47
N ILE A 530 -8.34 -50.18 -2.47
CA ILE A 530 -8.06 -48.76 -2.52
C ILE A 530 -7.08 -48.45 -1.41
N THR A 531 -5.89 -48.00 -1.77
CA THR A 531 -4.89 -47.62 -0.80
C THR A 531 -4.65 -46.12 -0.87
N LYS A 532 -4.93 -45.41 0.22
CA LYS A 532 -4.51 -44.02 0.36
C LYS A 532 -3.06 -44.03 0.87
N ALA A 533 -2.13 -43.43 0.14
CA ALA A 533 -0.72 -43.39 0.56
C ALA A 533 -0.43 -42.14 1.41
N ASN A 534 -1.13 -41.03 1.16
CA ASN A 534 -1.07 -39.77 1.90
C ASN A 534 -2.36 -38.94 1.69
N ALA A 535 -2.42 -37.69 2.17
CA ALA A 535 -3.61 -36.84 2.08
C ALA A 535 -4.17 -36.64 0.65
N SER A 536 -3.33 -36.81 -0.38
CA SER A 536 -3.62 -36.42 -1.77
C SER A 536 -3.49 -37.55 -2.80
N ALA A 537 -2.76 -38.63 -2.49
CA ALA A 537 -2.52 -39.75 -3.40
C ALA A 537 -3.36 -40.99 -3.04
N THR A 538 -4.15 -41.46 -3.99
CA THR A 538 -4.98 -42.66 -3.87
C THR A 538 -4.64 -43.63 -4.99
N TYR A 539 -4.23 -44.84 -4.63
CA TYR A 539 -4.01 -45.96 -5.53
C TYR A 539 -5.27 -46.84 -5.55
N ILE A 540 -5.71 -47.24 -6.74
CA ILE A 540 -6.78 -48.22 -6.90
C ILE A 540 -6.24 -49.41 -7.68
N SER A 541 -6.50 -50.62 -7.20
CA SER A 541 -6.36 -51.84 -7.98
C SER A 541 -7.68 -52.59 -8.05
N PHE A 542 -8.04 -53.00 -9.26
CA PHE A 542 -9.23 -53.77 -9.60
C PHE A 542 -8.78 -55.12 -10.17
N VAL A 543 -9.37 -56.23 -9.72
CA VAL A 543 -9.13 -57.56 -10.29
C VAL A 543 -10.36 -58.04 -11.05
N LEU A 544 -10.21 -58.36 -12.34
CA LEU A 544 -11.22 -59.06 -13.14
C LEU A 544 -10.84 -60.54 -13.27
N GLY A 545 -11.67 -61.43 -12.70
CA GLY A 545 -11.40 -62.86 -12.61
C GLY A 545 -10.22 -63.18 -11.68
N SER A 546 -9.69 -64.40 -11.74
CA SER A 546 -8.68 -64.86 -10.78
C SER A 546 -7.27 -64.27 -10.95
N ILE A 547 -7.00 -63.42 -11.96
CA ILE A 547 -5.61 -63.02 -12.27
C ILE A 547 -5.40 -61.70 -13.04
N THR A 548 -6.44 -60.97 -13.48
CA THR A 548 -6.24 -59.78 -14.32
C THR A 548 -6.34 -58.47 -13.53
N TRP A 549 -5.20 -57.79 -13.37
CA TRP A 549 -5.12 -56.55 -12.58
C TRP A 549 -5.20 -55.30 -13.46
N TYR A 550 -6.08 -54.39 -13.06
CA TYR A 550 -6.16 -53.03 -13.57
C TYR A 550 -5.90 -52.06 -12.44
N GLN A 551 -5.16 -50.99 -12.72
CA GLN A 551 -4.78 -50.05 -11.68
C GLN A 551 -4.84 -48.60 -12.14
N CYS A 552 -5.04 -47.73 -11.18
CA CYS A 552 -4.84 -46.31 -11.33
C CYS A 552 -3.88 -45.83 -10.24
N GLY A 553 -2.88 -45.07 -10.66
CA GLY A 553 -1.74 -44.66 -9.84
C GLY A 553 -0.78 -45.80 -9.53
N THR A 554 0.25 -45.52 -8.73
CA THR A 554 1.22 -46.54 -8.26
C THR A 554 1.46 -46.37 -6.76
N TYR A 555 1.68 -47.49 -6.05
CA TYR A 555 1.94 -47.50 -4.61
C TYR A 555 3.22 -46.72 -4.22
N ALA A 556 4.16 -46.55 -5.15
CA ALA A 556 5.49 -46.01 -4.89
C ALA A 556 5.68 -44.52 -5.22
N SER A 557 4.69 -43.84 -5.82
CA SER A 557 4.84 -42.43 -6.21
C SER A 557 3.80 -41.53 -5.56
N GLU A 558 4.26 -40.53 -4.80
CA GLU A 558 3.42 -39.51 -4.15
C GLU A 558 2.70 -38.57 -5.15
N THR A 559 3.04 -38.65 -6.44
CA THR A 559 2.52 -37.79 -7.52
C THR A 559 1.40 -38.42 -8.34
N SER A 560 1.12 -39.71 -8.17
CA SER A 560 0.09 -40.41 -8.93
C SER A 560 -1.29 -40.25 -8.29
N VAL A 561 -1.99 -39.17 -8.64
CA VAL A 561 -3.40 -38.96 -8.25
C VAL A 561 -4.29 -39.65 -9.28
N CYS A 562 -5.28 -40.43 -8.85
CA CYS A 562 -6.31 -40.99 -9.71
C CYS A 562 -7.36 -39.94 -10.09
N PRO A 563 -7.30 -39.37 -11.31
CA PRO A 563 -8.23 -38.31 -11.68
C PRO A 563 -9.65 -38.87 -11.74
N GLY A 564 -10.60 -38.15 -11.16
CA GLY A 564 -12.00 -38.57 -11.11
C GLY A 564 -12.36 -39.46 -9.92
N LEU A 565 -11.40 -39.84 -9.06
CA LEU A 565 -11.69 -40.52 -7.80
C LEU A 565 -11.81 -39.50 -6.66
N SER A 566 -12.87 -39.59 -5.86
CA SER A 566 -12.99 -38.83 -4.62
C SER A 566 -13.46 -39.67 -3.45
N LEU A 567 -12.91 -39.39 -2.26
CA LEU A 567 -13.24 -40.02 -1.00
C LEU A 567 -13.84 -38.97 -0.06
N ASP A 568 -15.09 -39.17 0.33
CA ASP A 568 -15.75 -38.45 1.40
C ASP A 568 -15.75 -39.32 2.66
N THR A 569 -14.87 -39.02 3.59
CA THR A 569 -14.76 -39.77 4.86
C THR A 569 -15.89 -39.46 5.83
N ALA A 570 -16.54 -38.29 5.72
CA ALA A 570 -17.63 -37.90 6.60
C ALA A 570 -18.92 -38.66 6.25
N ASN A 571 -19.23 -38.74 4.96
CA ASN A 571 -20.37 -39.50 4.44
C ASN A 571 -20.01 -40.94 4.06
N ARG A 572 -18.76 -41.35 4.34
CA ARG A 572 -18.20 -42.69 4.07
C ARG A 572 -18.54 -43.17 2.66
N THR A 573 -18.29 -42.28 1.71
CA THR A 573 -18.69 -42.44 0.32
C THR A 573 -17.47 -42.30 -0.56
N LEU A 574 -17.36 -43.17 -1.56
CA LEU A 574 -16.35 -43.11 -2.60
C LEU A 574 -17.03 -42.91 -3.94
N THR A 575 -16.56 -41.92 -4.71
CA THR A 575 -17.13 -41.59 -6.01
C THR A 575 -16.09 -41.80 -7.11
N PHE A 576 -16.50 -42.55 -8.14
CA PHE A 576 -15.75 -42.75 -9.38
C PHE A 576 -16.41 -41.96 -10.48
N LYS A 577 -15.61 -41.12 -11.13
CA LYS A 577 -16.04 -40.24 -12.19
C LYS A 577 -15.04 -40.28 -13.33
N ASP A 578 -15.30 -41.16 -14.30
CA ASP A 578 -14.43 -41.44 -15.44
C ASP A 578 -13.02 -41.86 -15.05
N VAL A 579 -12.87 -42.60 -13.94
CA VAL A 579 -11.57 -43.07 -13.45
C VAL A 579 -10.98 -44.06 -14.45
N LYS A 580 -9.80 -43.77 -14.97
CA LYS A 580 -9.09 -44.61 -15.94
C LYS A 580 -8.21 -45.63 -15.23
N LEU A 581 -8.47 -46.91 -15.47
CA LEU A 581 -7.72 -48.04 -14.90
C LEU A 581 -6.93 -48.74 -16.02
N SER A 582 -5.61 -48.67 -16.00
CA SER A 582 -4.75 -49.35 -16.96
C SER A 582 -4.47 -50.78 -16.53
N GLN A 583 -4.49 -51.74 -17.45
CA GLN A 583 -4.12 -53.13 -17.16
C GLN A 583 -2.62 -53.23 -16.83
N GLN A 584 -2.27 -53.96 -15.79
CA GLN A 584 -0.88 -54.09 -15.35
C GLN A 584 0.01 -54.80 -16.38
N ALA A 585 -0.52 -55.82 -17.07
CA ALA A 585 0.21 -56.58 -18.08
C ALA A 585 0.27 -55.88 -19.45
N ASP A 586 -0.65 -54.96 -19.73
CA ASP A 586 -0.75 -54.22 -20.99
C ASP A 586 -1.36 -52.83 -20.73
N PRO A 587 -0.52 -51.81 -20.42
CA PRO A 587 -1.01 -50.48 -20.03
C PRO A 587 -1.84 -49.76 -21.10
N THR A 588 -1.83 -50.25 -22.35
CA THR A 588 -2.66 -49.69 -23.43
C THR A 588 -4.14 -50.06 -23.29
N LYS A 589 -4.44 -51.11 -22.53
CA LYS A 589 -5.81 -51.52 -22.21
C LYS A 589 -6.31 -50.74 -21.00
N ILE A 590 -7.20 -49.80 -21.28
CA ILE A 590 -7.74 -48.88 -20.28
C ILE A 590 -9.23 -49.15 -20.08
N LEU A 591 -9.60 -49.43 -18.83
CA LEU A 591 -10.99 -49.45 -18.39
C LEU A 591 -11.39 -48.11 -17.79
N THR A 592 -12.68 -47.82 -17.81
CA THR A 592 -13.24 -46.61 -17.20
C THR A 592 -14.25 -47.01 -16.13
N ALA A 593 -14.05 -46.51 -14.91
CA ALA A 593 -14.93 -46.75 -13.77
C ALA A 593 -15.79 -45.51 -13.47
N ASN A 594 -17.09 -45.74 -13.29
CA ASN A 594 -18.07 -44.72 -12.95
C ASN A 594 -19.05 -45.25 -11.89
N GLY A 595 -19.36 -44.47 -10.86
CA GLY A 595 -20.33 -44.87 -9.84
C GLY A 595 -20.05 -44.32 -8.45
N ILE A 596 -20.85 -44.74 -7.48
CA ILE A 596 -20.74 -44.31 -6.09
C ILE A 596 -20.85 -45.55 -5.20
N LEU A 597 -19.98 -45.64 -4.20
CA LEU A 597 -19.99 -46.66 -3.17
C LEU A 597 -20.07 -46.04 -1.79
N LYS A 598 -20.79 -46.70 -0.89
CA LYS A 598 -20.89 -46.34 0.53
C LYS A 598 -20.32 -47.48 1.37
N PHE A 599 -19.53 -47.14 2.39
CA PHE A 599 -18.81 -48.10 3.23
C PHE A 599 -18.93 -47.79 4.72
#